data_AF-A0AA36H2P3-F1
#
_entry.id   AF-A0AA36H2P3-F1
#
_cell.length_a   1.000
_cell.length_b   1.000
_cell.length_c   1.000
_cell.angle_alpha   90.00
_cell.angle_beta   90.00
_cell.angle_gamma   90.00
#
_symmetry.space_group_name_H-M   'P 1'
#
loop_
_entity.id
_entity.type
_entity.pdbx_description
1 polymer ?
#
loop_
_entity_poly.entity_id
_entity_poly.type
_entity_poly.pdbx_seq_one_letter_code
_entity_poly.pdbx_strand_id
1 'polypeptide(L)'
;MPRFKERRTYEAVFISNFTVPVDMYASSQLCTSFLITAPVSTFGWWLAFFSKNQNNVFYLLDKRNLGGRMAKKELFLDTWMEFAS
;
A
#
# COMPACT_ATOMS: atom_id res chain seq x y z
N MET A 1 35.95 -19.46 22.11
CA MET A 1 34.49 -19.26 22.20
C MET A 1 33.99 -18.66 20.88
N PRO A 2 33.19 -19.35 20.06
CA PRO A 2 32.65 -18.78 18.84
C PRO A 2 31.33 -18.02 19.10
N ARG A 3 31.18 -16.88 18.44
CA ARG A 3 30.07 -15.92 18.57
C ARG A 3 28.84 -16.45 17.82
N PHE A 4 27.76 -16.74 18.54
CA PHE A 4 26.47 -17.18 17.95
C PHE A 4 25.89 -16.01 17.13
N LYS A 5 25.84 -16.16 15.80
CA LYS A 5 25.23 -15.18 14.89
C LYS A 5 23.78 -15.59 14.70
N GLU A 6 22.89 -14.92 15.43
CA GLU A 6 21.44 -15.11 15.35
C GLU A 6 20.96 -14.89 13.90
N ARG A 7 20.45 -15.95 13.29
CA ARG A 7 19.97 -15.96 11.91
C ARG A 7 18.53 -15.47 11.93
N ARG A 8 18.30 -14.16 11.69
CA ARG A 8 16.96 -13.63 11.44
C ARG A 8 16.38 -14.35 10.21
N THR A 9 15.45 -15.28 10.43
CA THR A 9 14.63 -15.86 9.39
C THR A 9 13.58 -14.83 9.01
N TYR A 10 13.78 -14.11 7.91
CA TYR A 10 12.73 -13.30 7.32
C TYR A 10 11.71 -14.30 6.75
N GLU A 11 10.52 -14.40 7.34
CA GLU A 11 9.41 -15.05 6.64
C GLU A 11 9.19 -14.27 5.34
N ALA A 12 9.43 -14.92 4.21
CA ALA A 12 9.14 -14.33 2.92
C ALA A 12 7.63 -14.10 2.86
N VAL A 13 7.21 -12.85 2.85
CA VAL A 13 5.81 -12.49 2.61
C VAL A 13 5.43 -13.07 1.24
N PHE A 14 4.40 -13.90 1.19
CA PHE A 14 3.90 -14.46 -0.06
C PHE A 14 3.40 -13.32 -0.95
N ILE A 15 4.15 -13.05 -2.03
CA ILE A 15 3.72 -12.11 -3.07
C ILE A 15 2.91 -12.94 -4.07
N SER A 16 1.62 -12.62 -4.18
CA SER A 16 0.80 -13.28 -5.19
C SER A 16 1.25 -12.92 -6.60
N ASN A 17 1.23 -13.90 -7.50
CA ASN A 17 1.49 -13.73 -8.95
C ASN A 17 0.16 -13.65 -9.74
N PHE A 18 -0.89 -13.08 -9.14
CA PHE A 18 -2.15 -12.86 -9.85
C PHE A 18 -2.00 -11.83 -10.97
N THR A 19 -2.92 -11.88 -11.93
CA THR A 19 -2.98 -10.87 -12.99
C THR A 19 -3.60 -9.59 -12.43
N VAL A 20 -3.20 -8.44 -12.99
CA VAL A 20 -3.72 -7.11 -12.64
C VAL A 20 -5.27 -7.05 -12.53
N PRO A 21 -6.06 -7.65 -13.44
CA PRO A 21 -7.52 -7.66 -13.33
C PRO A 21 -8.02 -8.45 -12.11
N VAL A 22 -7.36 -9.54 -11.74
CA VAL A 22 -7.73 -10.35 -10.58
C VAL A 22 -7.47 -9.58 -9.30
N ASP A 23 -6.36 -8.86 -9.20
CA ASP A 23 -6.07 -8.01 -8.03
C ASP A 23 -7.07 -6.86 -7.90
N MET A 24 -7.46 -6.22 -9.01
CA MET A 24 -8.51 -5.21 -9.01
C MET A 24 -9.85 -5.77 -8.56
N TYR A 25 -10.24 -6.93 -9.08
CA TYR A 25 -11.48 -7.60 -8.69
C TYR A 25 -11.45 -8.01 -7.21
N ALA A 26 -10.33 -8.56 -6.74
CA ALA A 26 -10.15 -8.94 -5.34
C ALA A 26 -10.24 -7.73 -4.42
N SER A 27 -9.62 -6.60 -4.78
CA SER A 27 -9.78 -5.34 -4.03
C SER A 27 -11.25 -4.91 -3.96
N SER A 28 -11.97 -5.03 -5.08
CA SER A 28 -13.39 -4.68 -5.16
C SER A 28 -14.32 -5.58 -4.37
N GLN A 29 -13.91 -6.80 -4.04
CA GLN A 29 -14.76 -7.77 -3.36
C GLN A 29 -14.40 -8.01 -1.91
N LEU A 30 -13.11 -7.99 -1.58
CA LEU A 30 -12.58 -8.47 -0.30
C LEU A 30 -12.08 -7.33 0.60
N CYS A 31 -11.56 -6.24 0.03
CA CYS A 31 -10.95 -5.18 0.82
C CYS A 31 -12.00 -4.27 1.48
N THR A 32 -12.08 -4.36 2.82
CA THR A 32 -12.87 -3.43 3.67
C THR A 32 -12.02 -2.27 4.21
N SER A 33 -10.70 -2.42 4.17
CA SER A 33 -9.71 -1.39 4.50
C SER A 33 -8.54 -1.51 3.52
N PHE A 34 -8.00 -0.39 3.05
CA PHE A 34 -6.87 -0.39 2.13
C PHE A 34 -5.77 0.56 2.61
N LEU A 35 -4.51 0.13 2.58
CA LEU A 35 -3.35 0.96 2.96
C LEU A 35 -2.39 1.10 1.78
N ILE A 36 -2.20 2.33 1.30
CA ILE A 36 -1.23 2.66 0.25
C ILE A 36 0.08 3.08 0.91
N THR A 37 1.08 2.21 0.88
CA THR A 37 2.45 2.51 1.38
C THR A 37 3.30 3.27 0.37
N ALA A 38 3.01 3.10 -0.93
CA ALA A 38 3.66 3.80 -2.04
C ALA A 38 2.65 4.76 -2.68
N PRO A 39 2.47 5.98 -2.15
CA PRO A 39 1.40 6.91 -2.55
C PRO A 39 1.48 7.36 -4.02
N VAL A 40 2.65 7.27 -4.65
CA VAL A 40 2.86 7.66 -6.06
C VAL A 40 2.55 6.50 -7.04
N SER A 41 2.20 5.31 -6.54
CA SER A 41 1.87 4.16 -7.38
C SER A 41 0.48 4.30 -8.00
N THR A 42 0.41 4.40 -9.34
CA THR A 42 -0.86 4.42 -10.07
C THR A 42 -1.65 3.14 -9.88
N PHE A 43 -0.98 1.99 -9.78
CA PHE A 43 -1.64 0.71 -9.51
C PHE A 43 -2.26 0.66 -8.12
N GLY A 44 -1.51 1.09 -7.09
CA GLY A 44 -2.01 1.15 -5.71
C GLY A 44 -3.21 2.09 -5.56
N TRP A 45 -3.20 3.19 -6.31
CA TRP A 45 -4.31 4.15 -6.37
C TRP A 45 -5.58 3.50 -6.93
N TRP A 46 -5.49 2.79 -8.06
CA TRP A 46 -6.64 2.10 -8.64
C TRP A 46 -7.19 1.00 -7.73
N LEU A 47 -6.32 0.24 -7.06
CA LEU A 47 -6.77 -0.78 -6.11
C LEU A 47 -7.58 -0.15 -4.97
N ALA A 48 -7.10 0.96 -4.41
CA ALA A 48 -7.82 1.69 -3.37
C ALA A 48 -9.16 2.24 -3.88
N PHE A 49 -9.19 2.79 -5.09
CA PHE A 49 -10.42 3.29 -5.73
C PHE A 49 -11.47 2.19 -5.93
N PHE A 50 -11.07 0.97 -6.26
CA PHE A 50 -12.01 -0.13 -6.43
C PHE A 50 -12.47 -0.75 -5.11
N SER A 51 -11.82 -0.46 -3.98
CA SER A 51 -12.20 -1.05 -2.70
C SER A 51 -13.63 -0.69 -2.29
N LYS A 52 -14.34 -1.62 -1.61
CA LYS A 52 -15.75 -1.43 -1.23
C LYS A 52 -15.98 -0.24 -0.31
N ASN A 53 -15.00 0.06 0.54
CA ASN A 53 -15.14 1.07 1.58
C ASN A 53 -14.17 2.24 1.35
N GLN A 54 -14.63 3.21 0.57
CA GLN A 54 -13.89 4.44 0.27
C GLN A 54 -13.66 5.36 1.50
N ASN A 55 -14.33 5.08 2.62
CA ASN A 55 -14.12 5.80 3.89
C ASN A 55 -13.04 5.15 4.75
N ASN A 56 -12.44 4.04 4.31
CA ASN A 56 -11.45 3.30 5.06
C ASN A 56 -10.20 3.01 4.20
N VAL A 57 -9.85 4.01 3.39
CA VAL A 57 -8.64 4.02 2.59
C VAL A 57 -7.64 4.93 3.26
N PHE A 58 -6.47 4.39 3.53
CA PHE A 58 -5.36 5.06 4.17
C PHE A 58 -4.19 5.17 3.20
N TYR A 59 -3.49 6.29 3.21
CA TYR A 59 -2.26 6.46 2.46
C TYR A 59 -1.15 6.99 3.36
N LEU A 60 0.05 6.44 3.19
CA LEU A 60 1.25 6.92 3.86
C LEU A 60 1.82 8.07 3.04
N LEU A 61 1.84 9.27 3.61
CA LEU A 61 2.58 10.40 3.05
C LEU A 61 4.05 10.22 3.40
N ASP A 62 4.78 9.47 2.56
CA ASP A 62 6.23 9.45 2.68
C ASP A 62 6.78 10.81 2.24
N LYS A 63 7.07 11.67 3.23
CA LYS A 63 7.73 12.97 3.03
C LYS A 63 9.20 12.81 2.67
N ARG A 64 9.74 11.59 2.68
CA ARG A 64 11.10 11.31 2.21
C ARG A 64 11.11 11.45 0.70
N ASN A 65 12.14 12.12 0.20
CA ASN A 65 12.26 12.46 -1.20
C ASN A 65 12.49 11.19 -2.05
N LEU A 66 11.41 10.53 -2.46
CA LEU A 66 11.41 9.39 -3.38
C LEU A 66 11.73 9.87 -4.81
N GLY A 67 12.93 10.41 -5.01
CA GLY A 67 13.43 10.87 -6.30
C GLY A 67 12.63 12.04 -6.91
N GLY A 68 12.27 13.05 -6.10
CA GLY A 68 11.58 14.25 -6.57
C GLY A 68 10.07 14.11 -6.77
N ARG A 69 9.51 12.92 -6.55
CA ARG A 69 8.06 12.68 -6.61
C ARG A 69 7.46 12.75 -5.22
N MET A 70 7.07 13.95 -4.82
CA MET A 70 6.28 14.15 -3.62
C MET A 70 4.83 13.78 -3.91
N ALA A 71 4.27 12.87 -3.13
CA ALA A 71 2.84 12.61 -3.16
C ALA A 71 2.11 13.88 -2.72
N LYS A 72 1.40 14.53 -3.65
CA LYS A 72 0.53 15.65 -3.35
C LYS A 72 -0.78 15.13 -2.77
N LYS A 73 -1.33 15.81 -1.78
CA LYS A 73 -2.65 15.49 -1.21
C LYS A 73 -3.77 15.50 -2.28
N GLU A 74 -3.61 16.31 -3.32
CA GLU A 74 -4.51 16.40 -4.49
C GLU A 74 -4.60 15.10 -5.32
N LEU A 75 -3.66 14.17 -5.16
CA LEU A 75 -3.72 12.88 -5.84
C LEU A 75 -4.76 11.95 -5.20
N PHE A 76 -5.21 12.23 -3.98
CA PHE A 76 -6.11 11.38 -3.21
C PHE A 76 -7.50 12.01 -3.09
N LEU A 77 -8.51 11.15 -2.95
CA LEU A 77 -9.89 11.60 -2.71
C LEU A 77 -10.00 12.21 -1.31
N ASP A 78 -10.88 13.21 -1.14
CA ASP A 78 -11.08 13.89 0.14
C ASP A 78 -11.57 12.96 1.26
N THR A 79 -12.19 11.83 0.91
CA THR A 79 -12.63 10.81 1.87
C THR A 79 -11.50 9.93 2.39
N TRP A 80 -10.32 9.95 1.75
CA TRP A 80 -9.19 9.11 2.11
C TRP A 80 -8.37 9.76 3.22
N MET A 81 -7.88 8.94 4.14
CA MET A 81 -7.19 9.40 5.34
C MET A 81 -5.67 9.26 5.21
N GLU A 82 -4.94 10.28 5.63
CA GLU A 82 -3.49 10.18 5.81
C GLU A 82 -3.19 9.29 7.02
N PHE A 83 -2.43 8.22 6.80
CA PHE A 83 -1.94 7.37 7.88
C PHE A 83 -0.72 8.03 8.52
N ALA A 84 -0.94 8.75 9.62
CA ALA A 84 0.13 9.29 10.43
C ALA A 84 0.78 8.17 11.27
N SER A 85 2.08 7.95 11.10
CA SER A 85 2.88 7.07 11.97
C SER A 85 3.25 7.76 13.28
#